data_AF-A0A4R6ZLQ8-F1
#
_entry.id   AF-A0A4R6ZLQ8-F1
#
_cell.length_a   1.000
_cell.length_b   1.000
_cell.length_c   1.000
_cell.angle_alpha   90.00
_cell.angle_beta   90.00
_cell.angle_gamma   90.00
#
_symmetry.space_group_name_H-M   'P 1'
#
loop_
_entity.id
_entity.type
_entity.pdbx_description
1 polymer ?
#
loop_
_entity_poly.entity_id
_entity_poly.type
_entity_poly.pdbx_seq_one_letter_code
_entity_poly.pdbx_strand_id
1 'polypeptide(L)'
;MRTCTGMALSCLLLLTPISSFASAQVEAGPEEAREIAKEAYIYANPVVDNYRIQYAYFVDRKSPEFRAPWNQIYNMARVFTPDDKAIQTANGQPLSESA
;
A
#
# COMPACT_ATOMS: atom_id res chain seq x y z
N MET A 1 -44.94 -6.94 47.01
CA MET A 1 -45.25 -6.76 45.57
C MET A 1 -45.15 -5.28 45.25
N ARG A 2 -44.58 -4.93 44.08
CA ARG A 2 -44.29 -3.56 43.56
C ARG A 2 -42.89 -3.04 43.91
N THR A 3 -41.92 -3.32 43.04
CA THR A 3 -40.82 -2.38 42.65
C THR A 3 -39.79 -2.96 41.65
N CYS A 4 -39.90 -4.19 41.15
CA CYS A 4 -38.90 -4.71 40.19
C CYS A 4 -39.15 -4.40 38.70
N THR A 5 -40.29 -3.81 38.31
CA THR A 5 -40.62 -3.60 36.89
C THR A 5 -40.04 -2.33 36.26
N GLY A 6 -39.54 -1.38 37.05
CA GLY A 6 -39.04 -0.08 36.54
C GLY A 6 -37.62 -0.12 35.97
N MET A 7 -36.77 -1.05 36.41
CA MET A 7 -35.35 -1.08 36.04
C MET A 7 -35.10 -1.75 34.67
N ALA A 8 -36.02 -2.61 34.23
CA ALA A 8 -35.92 -3.32 32.95
C ALA A 8 -36.19 -2.42 31.72
N LEU A 9 -37.00 -1.37 31.87
CA LEU A 9 -37.40 -0.50 30.76
C LEU A 9 -36.34 0.55 30.40
N SER A 10 -35.44 0.88 31.34
CA SER A 10 -34.35 1.85 31.12
C SER A 10 -33.15 1.26 30.37
N CYS A 11 -32.97 -0.07 30.36
CA CYS A 11 -31.88 -0.72 29.62
C CYS A 11 -32.21 -0.95 28.13
N LEU A 12 -33.48 -0.89 27.73
CA LEU A 12 -33.89 -1.24 26.37
C LEU A 12 -33.71 -0.08 25.36
N LEU A 13 -33.45 1.15 25.83
CA LEU A 13 -33.24 2.33 24.99
C LEU A 13 -31.76 2.60 24.64
N LEU A 14 -30.81 1.82 25.17
CA LEU A 14 -29.37 1.99 24.92
C LEU A 14 -28.78 0.98 23.92
N LEU A 15 -29.62 0.14 23.30
CA LEU A 15 -29.19 -0.94 22.41
C LEU A 15 -29.49 -0.71 20.93
N THR A 16 -29.74 0.53 20.50
CA THR A 16 -29.82 0.83 19.07
C THR A 16 -28.40 0.97 18.51
N PRO A 17 -27.91 0.04 17.67
CA PRO A 17 -26.66 0.26 16.97
C PRO A 17 -26.86 1.44 16.02
N ILE A 18 -26.16 2.54 16.28
CA ILE A 18 -25.92 3.57 15.27
C ILE A 18 -24.94 2.95 14.27
N SER A 19 -25.46 2.14 13.35
CA SER A 19 -24.69 1.57 12.25
C SER A 19 -25.40 1.89 10.95
N SER A 20 -25.42 3.19 10.64
CA SER A 20 -25.56 3.63 9.26
C SER A 20 -24.15 3.89 8.73
N PHE A 21 -23.49 2.83 8.23
CA PHE A 21 -22.39 3.03 7.31
C PHE A 21 -23.04 3.46 6.00
N ALA A 22 -23.01 4.76 5.70
CA ALA A 22 -23.39 5.24 4.39
C ALA A 22 -22.44 4.60 3.36
N SER A 23 -22.90 3.58 2.65
CA SER A 23 -22.21 3.10 1.47
C SER A 23 -22.44 4.14 0.38
N ALA A 24 -21.40 4.84 -0.05
CA ALA A 24 -21.47 5.53 -1.33
C ALA A 24 -21.68 4.44 -2.40
N GLN A 25 -22.87 4.40 -2.99
CA GLN A 25 -23.12 3.56 -4.15
C GLN A 25 -22.32 4.17 -5.28
N VAL A 26 -21.29 3.45 -5.76
CA VAL A 26 -20.57 3.84 -6.97
C VAL A 26 -21.53 3.61 -8.12
N GLU A 27 -22.26 4.67 -8.50
CA GLU A 27 -23.20 4.67 -9.61
C GLU A 27 -22.44 4.86 -10.93
N ALA A 28 -21.38 4.06 -11.14
CA ALA A 28 -20.64 4.03 -12.39
C ALA A 28 -21.08 2.81 -13.20
N GLY A 29 -21.49 3.03 -14.45
CA GLY A 29 -21.66 1.92 -15.39
C GLY A 29 -20.33 1.19 -15.62
N PRO A 30 -20.32 -0.06 -16.12
CA PRO A 30 -19.08 -0.83 -16.31
C PRO A 30 -18.01 -0.09 -17.13
N GLU A 31 -18.43 0.68 -18.13
CA GLU A 31 -17.52 1.45 -18.98
C GLU A 31 -16.93 2.68 -18.25
N GLU A 32 -17.75 3.38 -17.47
CA GLU A 32 -17.29 4.49 -16.64
C GLU A 32 -16.34 4.00 -15.55
N ALA A 33 -16.66 2.88 -14.90
CA ALA A 33 -15.79 2.24 -13.93
C ALA A 33 -14.43 1.84 -14.56
N ARG A 34 -14.43 1.38 -15.81
CA ARG A 34 -13.21 1.04 -16.55
C ARG A 34 -12.34 2.27 -16.82
N GLU A 35 -12.93 3.39 -17.22
CA GLU A 35 -12.17 4.63 -17.43
C GLU A 35 -11.66 5.22 -16.11
N ILE A 36 -12.45 5.21 -15.04
CA ILE A 36 -11.99 5.62 -13.70
C ILE A 36 -10.82 4.75 -13.24
N ALA A 37 -10.92 3.43 -13.40
CA ALA A 37 -9.86 2.50 -13.02
C ALA A 37 -8.57 2.73 -13.82
N LYS A 38 -8.69 3.03 -15.12
CA LYS A 38 -7.56 3.34 -15.98
C LYS A 38 -6.84 4.61 -15.51
N GLU A 39 -7.57 5.69 -15.25
CA GLU A 39 -6.98 6.95 -14.76
C GLU A 39 -6.36 6.77 -13.36
N ALA A 40 -7.03 6.04 -12.46
CA ALA A 40 -6.50 5.70 -11.15
C ALA A 40 -5.21 4.87 -11.25
N TYR A 41 -5.14 3.93 -12.18
CA TYR A 41 -3.95 3.12 -12.40
C TYR A 41 -2.78 3.96 -12.91
N ILE A 42 -3.02 4.84 -13.89
CA ILE A 42 -2.01 5.77 -14.42
C ILE A 42 -1.45 6.63 -13.29
N TYR A 43 -2.34 7.18 -12.45
CA TYR A 43 -1.95 8.03 -11.33
C TYR A 43 -1.17 7.26 -10.25
N ALA A 44 -1.59 6.04 -9.92
CA ALA A 44 -1.00 5.24 -8.85
C ALA A 44 0.30 4.53 -9.26
N ASN A 45 0.52 4.28 -10.56
CA ASN A 45 1.68 3.54 -11.07
C ASN A 45 3.03 4.01 -10.49
N PRO A 46 3.39 5.32 -10.47
CA PRO A 46 4.66 5.76 -9.90
C PRO A 46 4.81 5.46 -8.40
N VAL A 47 3.71 5.50 -7.63
CA VAL A 47 3.73 5.21 -6.19
C VAL A 47 3.94 3.72 -5.96
N VAL A 48 3.25 2.88 -6.73
CA VAL A 48 3.35 1.41 -6.64
C VAL A 48 4.75 0.94 -7.04
N ASP A 49 5.30 1.48 -8.14
CA ASP A 49 6.66 1.11 -8.57
C ASP A 49 7.73 1.60 -7.60
N ASN A 50 7.57 2.79 -7.03
CA ASN A 50 8.46 3.26 -5.97
C ASN A 50 8.45 2.32 -4.76
N TYR A 51 7.27 1.87 -4.33
CA TYR A 51 7.16 0.91 -3.24
C TYR A 51 7.74 -0.46 -3.59
N ARG A 52 7.64 -0.93 -4.84
CA ARG A 52 8.29 -2.17 -5.31
C ARG A 52 9.80 -2.14 -5.04
N ILE A 53 10.47 -1.02 -5.34
CA ILE A 53 11.90 -0.85 -5.07
C ILE A 53 12.18 -0.88 -3.56
N GLN A 54 11.41 -0.10 -2.78
CA GLN A 54 11.57 -0.07 -1.33
C GLN A 54 11.35 -1.45 -0.69
N TYR A 55 10.37 -2.19 -1.17
CA TYR A 55 10.08 -3.55 -0.68
C TYR A 55 11.24 -4.49 -0.93
N ALA A 56 11.81 -4.47 -2.15
CA ALA A 56 12.96 -5.29 -2.51
C ALA A 56 14.21 -4.94 -1.66
N TYR A 57 14.42 -3.66 -1.34
CA TYR A 57 15.59 -3.22 -0.58
C TYR A 57 15.46 -3.43 0.93
N PHE A 58 14.27 -3.23 1.50
CA PHE A 58 14.11 -3.07 2.95
C PHE A 58 13.16 -4.08 3.63
N VAL A 59 12.36 -4.81 2.86
CA VAL A 59 11.34 -5.73 3.41
C VAL A 59 11.65 -7.18 3.08
N ASP A 60 11.85 -7.51 1.80
CA ASP A 60 12.06 -8.89 1.38
C ASP A 60 13.50 -9.35 1.61
N ARG A 61 13.73 -9.98 2.77
CA ARG A 61 15.02 -10.56 3.16
C ARG A 61 15.50 -11.70 2.27
N LYS A 62 14.64 -12.26 1.41
CA LYS A 62 15.00 -13.33 0.47
C LYS A 62 15.38 -12.78 -0.90
N SER A 63 15.11 -11.50 -1.16
CA SER A 63 15.48 -10.85 -2.40
C SER A 63 17.00 -10.72 -2.52
N PRO A 64 17.60 -11.00 -3.69
CA PRO A 64 19.01 -10.70 -3.94
C PRO A 64 19.31 -9.18 -3.90
N GLU A 65 18.26 -8.36 -3.96
CA GLU A 65 18.34 -6.90 -3.87
C GLU A 65 18.22 -6.37 -2.44
N PHE A 66 18.03 -7.24 -1.43
CA PHE A 66 17.90 -6.81 -0.04
C PHE A 66 19.17 -6.09 0.42
N ARG A 67 19.02 -4.86 0.90
CA ARG A 67 20.15 -4.00 1.29
C ARG A 67 20.28 -3.91 2.80
N ALA A 68 19.21 -3.55 3.50
CA ALA A 68 19.19 -3.44 4.95
C ALA A 68 17.74 -3.40 5.48
N PRO A 69 17.47 -3.67 6.77
CA PRO A 69 16.19 -3.37 7.39
C PRO A 69 15.88 -1.87 7.42
N TRP A 70 14.60 -1.52 7.60
CA TRP A 70 14.18 -0.14 7.88
C TRP A 70 14.98 0.51 9.02
N ASN A 71 15.26 1.81 8.88
CA ASN A 71 16.02 2.62 9.83
C ASN A 71 17.46 2.14 10.06
N GLN A 72 18.04 1.37 9.12
CA GLN A 72 19.47 1.06 9.10
C GLN A 72 20.13 1.71 7.90
N ILE A 73 21.25 2.39 8.14
CA ILE A 73 22.02 3.05 7.08
C ILE A 73 22.72 1.97 6.26
N TYR A 74 22.52 2.03 4.94
CA TYR A 74 23.24 1.21 3.97
C TYR A 74 23.90 2.12 2.93
N ASN A 75 25.17 1.89 2.63
CA ASN A 75 25.92 2.61 1.61
C ASN A 75 26.44 1.60 0.58
N MET A 76 26.35 1.97 -0.71
CA MET A 76 26.90 1.20 -1.81
C MET A 76 27.81 2.10 -2.64
N ALA A 77 29.07 1.68 -2.82
CA ALA A 77 30.07 2.47 -3.55
C ALA A 77 30.04 2.24 -5.07
N ARG A 78 29.28 1.25 -5.57
CA ARG A 78 29.19 0.93 -6.99
C ARG A 78 27.99 1.61 -7.65
N VAL A 79 28.12 1.93 -8.94
CA VAL A 79 27.02 2.40 -9.78
C VAL A 79 26.08 1.23 -10.10
N PHE A 80 24.79 1.52 -10.29
CA PHE A 80 23.81 0.53 -10.75
C PHE A 80 24.13 0.06 -12.16
N THR A 81 24.01 -1.24 -12.35
CA THR A 81 24.29 -1.98 -13.59
C THR A 81 23.00 -2.61 -14.12
N PRO A 82 22.98 -3.11 -15.36
CA PRO A 82 21.84 -3.86 -15.88
C PRO A 82 21.46 -5.10 -15.05
N ASP A 83 22.37 -5.63 -14.24
CA ASP A 83 22.10 -6.76 -13.34
C ASP A 83 21.26 -6.38 -12.12
N ASP A 84 21.20 -5.10 -11.74
CA ASP A 84 20.39 -4.60 -10.63
C ASP A 84 18.92 -4.50 -11.08
N LYS A 85 18.11 -5.52 -10.76
CA LYS A 85 16.74 -5.67 -11.30
C LYS A 85 15.69 -4.89 -10.52
N ALA A 86 16.05 -4.32 -9.36
CA ALA A 86 15.15 -3.48 -8.60
C ALA A 86 14.81 -2.18 -9.37
N ILE A 87 15.79 -1.57 -10.04
CA ILE A 87 15.65 -0.28 -10.73
C ILE A 87 15.39 -0.51 -12.23
N GLN A 88 14.36 0.15 -12.78
CA GLN A 88 13.94 -0.06 -14.18
C GLN A 88 14.95 0.47 -15.21
N THR A 89 15.60 1.60 -14.94
CA THR A 89 16.59 2.22 -15.84
C THR A 89 17.90 2.45 -15.09
N ALA A 90 18.82 1.49 -15.18
CA ALA A 90 20.15 1.65 -14.62
C ALA A 90 20.95 2.66 -15.46
N ASN A 91 21.42 3.75 -14.83
CA ASN A 91 22.17 4.82 -15.50
C ASN A 91 23.67 4.50 -15.68
N GLY A 92 24.16 3.36 -15.18
CA GLY A 92 25.59 3.04 -15.15
C GLY A 92 26.04 2.13 -16.29
N GLN A 93 27.07 2.57 -17.01
CA GLN A 93 27.98 1.66 -17.69
C GLN A 93 28.77 0.87 -16.63
N PRO A 94 28.95 -0.46 -16.77
CA PRO A 94 29.77 -1.23 -15.85
C PRO A 94 31.21 -0.68 -15.77
N LEU A 95 31.73 -0.50 -14.56
CA LEU A 95 33.11 -0.03 -14.34
C LEU A 95 34.18 -1.00 -14.90
N SER A 96 33.80 -2.22 -15.25
CA SER A 96 34.67 -3.21 -15.89
C SER A 96 34.92 -2.93 -17.37
N GLU A 97 34.12 -2.08 -18.02
CA GLU A 97 34.24 -1.77 -19.45
C GLU A 97 34.92 -0.41 -19.70
N SER A 98 35.35 0.30 -18.65
CA SER A 98 36.01 1.61 -18.72
C SER A 98 37.52 1.57 -18.46
N ALA A 99 38.16 0.39 -18.51
CA ALA A 99 39.59 0.19 -18.30
C ALA A 99 40.25 -0.51 -19.50
#